data_AF-A0A5J4VZ88-F1
#
_entry.id   AF-A0A5J4VZ88-F1
#
_cell.length_a   1.000
_cell.length_b   1.000
_cell.length_c   1.000
_cell.angle_alpha   90.00
_cell.angle_beta   90.00
_cell.angle_gamma   90.00
#
_symmetry.space_group_name_H-M   'P 1'
#
loop_
_entity.id
_entity.type
_entity.pdbx_description
1 polymer ?
#
loop_
_entity_poly.entity_id
_entity_poly.type
_entity_poly.pdbx_seq_one_letter_code
_entity_poly.pdbx_strand_id
1 'polypeptide(L)'
;MQSSSLKDAQNIRRITEFNDVGLDPEASALVILSDVEVQVLDSENRILQREHKKHQKKIVISSVNEYMNVTHTAEQIVADSNGAVPRQKIGLVEQRLRELIRARADRSGSIREQDGSRKQSSAMRDVISKQRKPQAPPRHASEISKLSEYMEKLYDTNQDIQNEAAAQILELAQVSDNLVTISNNFALLNALKRLLQEKESRKTNLAQNIIFIFFCISH
;
A
#
# COMPACT_ATOMS: atom_id res chain seq x y z
N MET A 1 8.34 45.39 -35.52
CA MET A 1 9.56 45.20 -34.70
C MET A 1 9.16 44.49 -33.42
N GLN A 2 9.07 43.16 -33.40
CA GLN A 2 8.66 42.38 -32.23
C GLN A 2 9.42 41.04 -32.25
N SER A 3 10.71 41.08 -31.91
CA SER A 3 11.52 39.86 -31.79
C SER A 3 12.80 40.09 -30.98
N SER A 4 12.75 40.98 -29.97
CA SER A 4 13.91 41.32 -29.14
C SER A 4 13.76 41.01 -27.65
N SER A 5 12.61 40.54 -27.15
CA SER A 5 12.39 40.43 -25.71
C SER A 5 12.91 39.15 -25.04
N LEU A 6 13.37 38.15 -25.81
CA LEU A 6 13.85 36.86 -25.28
C LEU A 6 15.39 36.77 -25.17
N LYS A 7 16.13 37.77 -25.67
CA LYS A 7 17.61 37.77 -25.64
C LYS A 7 18.19 38.14 -24.27
N ASP A 8 17.39 38.79 -23.43
CA ASP A 8 17.80 39.25 -22.09
C ASP A 8 17.36 38.31 -20.96
N ALA A 9 16.82 37.12 -21.31
CA ALA A 9 16.42 36.11 -20.35
C ALA A 9 17.66 35.49 -19.67
N GLN A 10 17.85 35.79 -18.37
CA GLN A 10 18.95 35.24 -17.58
C GLN A 10 18.48 34.25 -16.50
N ASN A 11 17.24 34.35 -16.04
CA ASN A 11 16.77 33.54 -14.92
C ASN A 11 15.37 32.98 -15.15
N ILE A 12 15.11 31.77 -14.63
CA ILE A 12 13.82 31.10 -14.74
C ILE A 12 13.34 30.75 -13.34
N ARG A 13 12.19 31.29 -12.96
CA ARG A 13 11.52 30.97 -11.70
C ARG A 13 10.33 30.06 -11.96
N ARG A 14 10.33 28.89 -11.32
CA ARG A 14 9.21 27.94 -11.34
C ARG A 14 8.47 28.02 -10.02
N ILE A 15 7.19 28.34 -10.08
CA ILE A 15 6.27 28.31 -8.94
C ILE A 15 5.32 27.14 -9.17
N THR A 16 5.13 26.28 -8.17
CA THR A 16 4.21 25.15 -8.25
C THR A 16 3.20 25.27 -7.13
N GLU A 17 1.94 25.40 -7.50
CA GLU A 17 0.81 25.48 -6.58
C GLU A 17 0.05 24.15 -6.58
N PHE A 18 -0.19 23.62 -5.38
CA PHE A 18 -0.93 22.37 -5.20
C PHE A 18 -2.44 22.63 -5.32
N ASN A 19 -3.12 21.88 -6.19
CA ASN A 19 -4.57 21.97 -6.34
C ASN A 19 -5.29 20.84 -5.61
N ASP A 20 -5.12 19.60 -6.06
CA ASP A 20 -5.81 18.43 -5.48
C ASP A 20 -5.04 17.12 -5.74
N VAL A 21 -5.49 16.04 -5.12
CA VAL A 21 -5.04 14.67 -5.40
C VAL A 21 -6.20 13.90 -6.01
N GLY A 22 -6.10 13.62 -7.30
CA GLY A 22 -7.00 12.74 -8.03
C GLY A 22 -6.65 11.26 -7.83
N LEU A 23 -7.58 10.40 -8.24
CA LEU A 23 -7.44 8.95 -8.21
C LEU A 23 -7.38 8.40 -9.63
N ASP A 24 -6.48 7.45 -9.85
CA ASP A 24 -6.49 6.56 -11.01
C ASP A 24 -6.64 5.13 -10.49
N PRO A 25 -7.90 4.65 -10.36
CA PRO A 25 -8.16 3.32 -9.85
C PRO A 25 -7.62 2.22 -10.78
N GLU A 26 -7.57 2.41 -12.09
CA GLU A 26 -7.11 1.39 -13.05
C GLU A 26 -5.62 1.11 -12.90
N ALA A 27 -4.82 2.17 -12.79
CA ALA A 27 -3.39 2.03 -12.61
C ALA A 27 -2.96 1.93 -11.14
N SER A 28 -3.91 1.85 -10.20
CA SER A 28 -3.64 1.90 -8.75
C SER A 28 -2.72 3.08 -8.38
N ALA A 29 -3.05 4.27 -8.87
CA ALA A 29 -2.19 5.44 -8.75
C ALA A 29 -2.94 6.65 -8.20
N LEU A 30 -2.22 7.51 -7.49
CA LEU A 30 -2.68 8.86 -7.18
C LEU A 30 -2.18 9.83 -8.24
N VAL A 31 -3.00 10.81 -8.60
CA VAL A 31 -2.63 11.84 -9.56
C VAL A 31 -2.60 13.17 -8.83
N ILE A 32 -1.41 13.69 -8.56
CA ILE A 32 -1.26 15.03 -7.98
C ILE A 32 -1.55 16.04 -9.09
N LEU A 33 -2.55 16.88 -8.86
CA LEU A 33 -2.95 17.97 -9.73
C LEU A 33 -2.31 19.24 -9.18
N SER A 34 -1.49 19.90 -9.99
CA SER A 34 -0.85 21.17 -9.63
C SER A 34 -0.89 22.16 -10.77
N ASP A 35 -0.79 23.43 -10.44
CA ASP A 35 -0.63 24.51 -11.39
C ASP A 35 0.82 24.99 -11.33
N VAL A 36 1.48 25.02 -12.49
CA VAL A 36 2.87 25.42 -12.61
C VAL A 36 2.92 26.74 -13.36
N GLU A 37 3.43 27.77 -12.69
CA GLU A 37 3.74 29.05 -13.30
C GLU A 37 5.25 29.14 -13.55
N VAL A 38 5.63 29.31 -14.81
CA VAL A 38 7.01 29.56 -15.22
C VAL A 38 7.14 31.03 -15.54
N GLN A 39 7.99 31.73 -14.80
CA GLN A 39 8.34 33.12 -15.04
C GLN A 39 9.76 33.19 -15.61
N VAL A 40 9.90 33.80 -16.79
CA VAL A 40 11.20 34.15 -17.37
C VAL A 40 11.54 35.56 -16.92
N LEU A 41 12.72 35.74 -16.31
CA LEU A 41 13.17 36.99 -15.73
C LEU A 41 14.39 37.54 -16.47
N ASP A 42 14.49 38.87 -16.48
CA ASP A 42 15.68 39.59 -16.93
C ASP A 42 16.76 39.66 -15.82
N SER A 43 17.88 40.32 -16.14
CA SER A 43 18.98 40.59 -15.21
C SER A 43 18.60 41.48 -14.02
N GLU A 44 17.50 42.24 -14.12
CA GLU A 44 16.95 43.07 -13.04
C GLU A 44 15.82 42.36 -12.27
N ASN A 45 15.64 41.05 -12.49
CA ASN A 45 14.61 40.21 -11.87
C ASN A 45 13.16 40.66 -12.17
N ARG A 46 12.95 41.38 -13.28
CA ARG A 46 11.61 41.72 -13.78
C ARG A 46 11.08 40.59 -14.65
N ILE A 47 9.76 40.38 -14.59
CA ILE A 47 9.10 39.30 -15.32
C ILE A 47 8.96 39.71 -16.79
N LEU A 48 9.70 39.03 -17.67
CA LEU A 48 9.60 39.20 -19.11
C LEU A 48 8.45 38.39 -19.70
N GLN A 49 8.22 37.18 -19.17
CA GLN A 49 7.19 36.28 -19.66
C GLN A 49 6.67 35.40 -18.52
N ARG A 50 5.36 35.11 -18.56
CA ARG A 50 4.68 34.20 -17.63
C ARG A 50 3.92 33.15 -18.44
N GLU A 51 4.22 31.88 -18.17
CA GLU A 51 3.47 30.75 -18.73
C GLU A 51 2.81 29.99 -17.59
N HIS A 52 1.49 29.78 -17.70
CA HIS A 52 0.72 29.02 -16.72
C HIS A 52 0.30 27.69 -17.34
N LYS A 53 0.64 26.59 -16.67
CA LYS A 53 0.35 25.25 -17.18
C LYS A 53 -0.13 24.32 -16.07
N LYS A 54 -1.23 23.64 -16.34
CA LYS A 54 -1.70 22.54 -15.49
C LYS A 54 -0.71 21.38 -15.58
N HIS A 55 -0.26 20.90 -14.44
CA HIS A 55 0.65 19.79 -14.32
C HIS A 55 -0.01 18.64 -13.55
N GLN A 56 0.25 17.42 -13.99
CA GLN A 56 -0.24 16.22 -13.32
C GLN A 56 0.93 15.28 -13.10
N LYS A 57 1.13 14.86 -11.85
CA LYS A 57 2.14 13.86 -11.48
C LYS A 57 1.43 12.59 -11.01
N LYS A 58 1.54 11.54 -11.80
CA LYS A 58 1.01 10.21 -11.47
C LYS A 58 2.00 9.46 -10.58
N ILE A 59 1.52 9.00 -9.44
CA ILE A 59 2.27 8.21 -8.46
C ILE A 59 1.60 6.85 -8.38
N VAL A 60 2.24 5.85 -9.00
CA VAL A 60 1.77 4.46 -8.97
C VAL A 60 2.11 3.86 -7.61
N ILE A 61 1.11 3.24 -6.99
CA ILE A 61 1.29 2.56 -5.71
C ILE A 61 1.47 1.08 -5.99
N SER A 62 2.66 0.56 -5.68
CA SER A 62 3.05 -0.81 -6.01
C SER A 62 2.19 -1.88 -5.32
N SER A 63 1.57 -1.57 -4.19
CA SER A 63 0.77 -2.54 -3.43
C SER A 63 -0.39 -1.86 -2.70
N VAL A 64 -1.44 -1.55 -3.46
CA VAL A 64 -2.71 -1.09 -2.88
C VAL A 64 -3.48 -2.30 -2.37
N ASN A 65 -3.58 -2.46 -1.06
CA ASN A 65 -4.39 -3.50 -0.42
C ASN A 65 -5.05 -2.97 0.86
N GLU A 66 -5.99 -3.75 1.42
CA GLU A 66 -6.70 -3.45 2.68
C GLU A 66 -5.78 -3.27 3.89
N TYR A 67 -4.62 -3.94 3.90
CA TYR A 67 -3.66 -3.95 5.00
C TYR A 67 -2.54 -2.91 4.81
N MET A 68 -2.64 -2.08 3.78
CA MET A 68 -1.66 -1.06 3.44
C MET A 68 -1.64 -0.03 4.56
N ASN A 69 -0.45 0.24 5.11
CA ASN A 69 -0.30 1.32 6.08
C ASN A 69 -0.48 2.66 5.36
N VAL A 70 -1.71 3.15 5.37
CA VAL A 70 -2.14 4.38 4.69
C VAL A 70 -1.33 5.58 5.18
N THR A 71 -1.09 5.68 6.49
CA THR A 71 -0.37 6.80 7.10
C THR A 71 1.08 6.83 6.65
N HIS A 72 1.81 5.71 6.79
CA HIS A 72 3.21 5.64 6.38
C HIS A 72 3.37 5.86 4.87
N THR A 73 2.45 5.30 4.07
CA THR A 73 2.52 5.48 2.62
C THR A 73 2.17 6.91 2.20
N ALA A 74 1.22 7.56 2.87
CA ALA A 74 0.91 8.96 2.60
C ALA A 74 2.12 9.86 2.92
N GLU A 75 2.80 9.62 4.04
CA GLU A 75 4.03 10.34 4.39
C GLU A 75 5.14 10.13 3.35
N GLN A 76 5.34 8.88 2.91
CA GLN A 76 6.32 8.54 1.89
C GLN A 76 5.98 9.19 0.54
N ILE A 77 4.72 9.16 0.12
CA ILE A 77 4.25 9.81 -1.11
C ILE A 77 4.47 11.33 -1.05
N VAL A 78 4.21 11.96 0.10
CA VAL A 78 4.45 13.39 0.28
C VAL A 78 5.95 13.71 0.27
N ALA A 79 6.79 12.88 0.89
CA ALA A 79 8.25 13.02 0.84
C ALA A 79 8.78 12.88 -0.60
N ASP A 80 8.32 11.88 -1.35
CA ASP A 80 8.73 11.58 -2.73
C ASP A 80 8.09 12.53 -3.76
N SER A 81 7.09 13.32 -3.35
CA SER A 81 6.43 14.30 -4.22
C SER A 81 7.31 15.51 -4.55
N ASN A 82 8.51 15.62 -3.96
CA ASN A 82 9.48 16.70 -4.20
C ASN A 82 8.90 18.11 -3.94
N GLY A 83 8.04 18.21 -2.92
CA GLY A 83 7.36 19.45 -2.52
C GLY A 83 6.08 19.75 -3.28
N ALA A 84 5.64 18.88 -4.21
CA ALA A 84 4.38 19.07 -4.95
C ALA A 84 3.13 18.93 -4.06
N VAL A 85 3.21 18.17 -2.96
CA VAL A 85 2.13 18.07 -1.96
C VAL A 85 2.59 18.71 -0.65
N PRO A 86 1.87 19.73 -0.13
CA PRO A 86 2.18 20.32 1.17
C PRO A 86 1.99 19.32 2.30
N ARG A 87 2.85 19.38 3.33
CA ARG A 87 2.73 18.52 4.53
C ARG A 87 1.37 18.64 5.23
N GLN A 88 0.75 19.84 5.20
CA GLN A 88 -0.57 20.05 5.78
C GLN A 88 -1.69 19.27 5.06
N LYS A 89 -1.42 18.74 3.86
CA LYS A 89 -2.37 17.99 3.04
C LYS A 89 -2.14 16.47 3.09
N ILE A 90 -1.30 15.97 4.00
CA ILE A 90 -1.11 14.50 4.21
C ILE A 90 -2.44 13.80 4.45
N GLY A 91 -3.34 14.37 5.27
CA GLY A 91 -4.66 13.78 5.53
C GLY A 91 -5.54 13.63 4.27
N LEU A 92 -5.39 14.53 3.28
CA LEU A 92 -6.05 14.41 1.98
C LEU A 92 -5.46 13.23 1.19
N VAL A 93 -4.14 13.08 1.17
CA VAL A 93 -3.48 11.92 0.54
C VAL A 93 -3.95 10.61 1.17
N GLU A 94 -4.04 10.55 2.50
CA GLU A 94 -4.57 9.38 3.20
C GLU A 94 -6.04 9.08 2.83
N GLN A 95 -6.88 10.11 2.74
CA GLN A 95 -8.27 9.95 2.32
C GLN A 95 -8.34 9.35 0.92
N ARG A 96 -7.55 9.89 -0.02
CA ARG A 96 -7.49 9.41 -1.39
C ARG A 96 -6.96 7.97 -1.48
N LEU A 97 -5.96 7.61 -0.67
CA LEU A 97 -5.51 6.22 -0.53
C LEU A 97 -6.63 5.30 -0.05
N ARG A 98 -7.41 5.70 0.97
CA ARG A 98 -8.56 4.91 1.46
C ARG A 98 -9.64 4.74 0.39
N GLU A 99 -9.95 5.80 -0.36
CA GLU A 99 -10.88 5.73 -1.49
C GLU A 99 -10.38 4.79 -2.59
N LEU A 100 -9.08 4.82 -2.89
CA LEU A 100 -8.46 3.94 -3.89
C LEU A 100 -8.47 2.46 -3.45
N ILE A 101 -8.22 2.19 -2.16
CA ILE A 101 -8.35 0.85 -1.57
C ILE A 101 -9.80 0.35 -1.69
N ARG A 102 -10.79 1.18 -1.35
CA ARG A 102 -12.22 0.85 -1.47
C ARG A 102 -12.64 0.58 -2.91
N ALA A 103 -12.27 1.47 -3.83
CA ALA A 103 -12.58 1.32 -5.26
C ALA A 103 -11.96 0.04 -5.88
N ARG A 104 -10.89 -0.49 -5.29
CA ARG A 104 -10.30 -1.77 -5.73
C ARG A 104 -10.95 -2.98 -5.05
N ALA A 105 -11.39 -2.84 -3.80
CA ALA A 105 -12.19 -3.85 -3.10
C ALA A 105 -13.55 -4.06 -3.79
N ASP A 106 -14.24 -2.98 -4.19
CA ASP A 106 -15.53 -3.05 -4.89
C ASP A 106 -15.42 -3.73 -6.25
N ARG A 107 -14.34 -3.46 -7.01
CA ARG A 107 -14.06 -4.15 -8.28
C ARG A 107 -13.68 -5.62 -8.10
N SER A 108 -13.02 -5.97 -7.01
CA SER A 108 -12.74 -7.37 -6.65
C SER A 108 -14.01 -8.13 -6.23
N GLY A 109 -15.11 -7.42 -5.91
CA GLY A 109 -16.42 -7.98 -5.58
C GLY A 109 -17.38 -8.12 -6.78
N SER A 110 -17.05 -7.57 -7.95
CA SER A 110 -17.95 -7.49 -9.12
C SER A 110 -18.03 -8.77 -9.98
N ILE A 111 -17.85 -9.95 -9.39
CA ILE A 111 -18.45 -11.19 -9.91
C ILE A 111 -19.39 -11.73 -8.84
N ARG A 112 -20.43 -10.97 -8.52
CA ARG A 112 -21.70 -11.49 -7.99
C ARG A 112 -22.72 -10.36 -7.95
N GLU A 113 -23.88 -10.69 -8.53
CA GLU A 113 -25.18 -10.08 -8.25
C GLU A 113 -25.50 -8.79 -9.00
N GLN A 114 -25.75 -8.97 -10.31
CA GLN A 114 -26.94 -8.40 -10.91
C GLN A 114 -28.14 -9.17 -10.37
N ASP A 115 -28.88 -8.59 -9.42
CA ASP A 115 -30.36 -8.56 -9.34
C ASP A 115 -30.81 -8.01 -7.97
N GLY A 116 -31.90 -7.23 -7.97
CA GLY A 116 -32.76 -7.12 -6.78
C GLY A 116 -32.58 -5.96 -5.80
N SER A 117 -32.83 -4.73 -6.25
CA SER A 117 -33.73 -3.74 -5.61
C SER A 117 -34.09 -3.81 -4.09
N ARG A 118 -34.01 -2.61 -3.46
CA ARG A 118 -34.88 -1.99 -2.41
C ARG A 118 -34.46 -2.00 -0.92
N LYS A 119 -34.31 -0.74 -0.45
CA LYS A 119 -34.89 -0.09 0.75
C LYS A 119 -34.43 -0.53 2.17
N GLN A 120 -33.71 0.41 2.79
CA GLN A 120 -34.06 1.12 4.03
C GLN A 120 -34.04 0.36 5.39
N SER A 121 -33.30 0.99 6.32
CA SER A 121 -33.49 1.08 7.79
C SER A 121 -33.08 -0.07 8.74
N SER A 122 -32.21 0.33 9.67
CA SER A 122 -32.23 0.13 11.14
C SER A 122 -31.80 -1.21 11.76
N ALA A 123 -31.00 -1.05 12.82
CA ALA A 123 -30.77 -1.95 13.96
C ALA A 123 -29.93 -3.21 13.64
N MET A 124 -28.67 -3.24 14.09
CA MET A 124 -28.22 -3.72 15.41
C MET A 124 -28.13 -5.26 15.46
N ARG A 125 -26.87 -5.72 15.62
CA ARG A 125 -26.41 -7.08 15.97
C ARG A 125 -26.63 -8.18 14.93
N ASP A 126 -25.57 -8.46 14.17
CA ASP A 126 -24.96 -9.80 14.01
C ASP A 126 -23.98 -9.79 12.83
N VAL A 127 -22.71 -9.44 13.05
CA VAL A 127 -21.66 -9.61 12.02
C VAL A 127 -20.29 -9.93 12.63
N ILE A 128 -20.26 -10.87 13.58
CA ILE A 128 -19.11 -11.78 13.68
C ILE A 128 -19.43 -12.89 12.70
N SER A 129 -18.70 -12.92 11.58
CA SER A 129 -18.59 -13.96 10.55
C SER A 129 -18.90 -13.48 9.13
N LYS A 130 -17.85 -13.06 8.42
CA LYS A 130 -17.56 -13.45 7.03
C LYS A 130 -16.19 -12.91 6.61
N GLN A 131 -15.15 -13.44 7.27
CA GLN A 131 -13.86 -13.57 6.60
C GLN A 131 -14.00 -14.67 5.52
N ARG A 132 -13.66 -14.26 4.29
CA ARG A 132 -12.86 -15.01 3.32
C ARG A 132 -13.23 -16.48 3.05
N LYS A 133 -13.74 -16.72 1.84
CA LYS A 133 -13.28 -17.84 1.02
C LYS A 133 -12.23 -17.34 0.03
N PRO A 134 -10.96 -17.76 0.12
CA PRO A 134 -10.10 -17.95 -1.03
C PRO A 134 -10.52 -19.25 -1.73
N GLN A 135 -10.65 -19.25 -3.05
CA GLN A 135 -10.68 -20.50 -3.81
C GLN A 135 -9.28 -21.10 -3.81
N ALA A 136 -9.04 -21.97 -2.83
CA ALA A 136 -8.19 -23.14 -2.93
C ALA A 136 -9.02 -24.30 -2.37
N PRO A 137 -8.80 -25.56 -2.79
CA PRO A 137 -9.49 -26.71 -2.19
C PRO A 137 -9.37 -26.65 -0.66
N PRO A 138 -10.31 -27.24 0.10
CA PRO A 138 -10.33 -27.16 1.56
C PRO A 138 -8.97 -27.62 2.10
N ARG A 139 -8.09 -26.65 2.39
CA ARG A 139 -6.82 -26.92 3.06
C ARG A 139 -7.21 -27.29 4.48
N HIS A 140 -6.88 -28.51 4.87
CA HIS A 140 -7.05 -29.01 6.22
C HIS A 140 -6.61 -27.93 7.20
N ALA A 141 -7.45 -27.62 8.20
CA ALA A 141 -7.11 -26.65 9.23
C ALA A 141 -5.72 -27.00 9.78
N SER A 142 -4.77 -26.07 9.70
CA SER A 142 -3.44 -26.28 10.24
C SER A 142 -3.56 -26.62 11.73
N GLU A 143 -2.96 -27.73 12.15
CA GLU A 143 -3.06 -28.22 13.53
C GLU A 143 -1.80 -27.84 14.29
N ILE A 144 -1.95 -27.30 15.50
CA ILE A 144 -0.80 -26.93 16.35
C ILE A 144 0.08 -28.14 16.72
N SER A 145 -0.49 -29.34 16.73
CA SER A 145 0.22 -30.61 16.91
C SER A 145 1.29 -30.87 15.84
N LYS A 146 1.11 -30.30 14.64
CA LYS A 146 2.02 -30.44 13.49
C LYS A 146 3.01 -29.29 13.36
N LEU A 147 3.10 -28.41 14.37
CA LEU A 147 4.01 -27.25 14.35
C LEU A 147 5.46 -27.65 14.04
N SER A 148 5.93 -28.77 14.59
CA SER A 148 7.28 -29.30 14.32
C SER A 148 7.48 -29.66 12.84
N GLU A 149 6.47 -30.24 12.19
CA GLU A 149 6.52 -30.59 10.76
C GLU A 149 6.59 -29.33 9.88
N TYR A 150 5.85 -28.27 10.25
CA TYR A 150 5.93 -26.98 9.57
C TYR A 150 7.30 -26.33 9.77
N MET A 151 7.87 -26.43 10.97
CA MET A 151 9.21 -25.92 11.25
C MET A 151 10.30 -26.64 10.45
N GLU A 152 10.20 -27.96 10.25
CA GLU A 152 11.13 -28.70 9.40
C GLU A 152 11.12 -28.19 7.95
N LYS A 153 9.93 -27.92 7.41
CA LYS A 153 9.76 -27.35 6.06
C LYS A 153 10.38 -25.95 5.90
N LEU A 154 10.54 -25.18 6.98
CA LEU A 154 11.27 -23.89 6.95
C LEU A 154 12.78 -24.06 6.69
N TYR A 155 13.34 -25.26 6.88
CA TYR A 155 14.73 -25.56 6.58
C TYR A 155 14.95 -26.15 5.18
N ASP A 156 13.89 -26.33 4.40
CA ASP A 156 13.99 -26.79 3.02
C ASP A 156 14.79 -25.78 2.16
N THR A 157 15.36 -26.23 1.05
CA THR A 157 16.03 -25.36 0.09
C THR A 157 15.03 -24.69 -0.86
N ASN A 158 13.84 -25.27 -1.02
CA ASN A 158 12.81 -24.77 -1.90
C ASN A 158 11.96 -23.67 -1.23
N GLN A 159 11.97 -22.48 -1.82
CA GLN A 159 11.19 -21.34 -1.32
C GLN A 159 9.67 -21.55 -1.34
N ASP A 160 9.13 -22.36 -2.25
CA ASP A 160 7.70 -22.64 -2.29
C ASP A 160 7.26 -23.45 -1.06
N ILE A 161 8.10 -24.41 -0.64
CA ILE A 161 7.88 -25.25 0.55
C ILE A 161 8.01 -24.39 1.82
N GLN A 162 9.02 -23.53 1.89
CA GLN A 162 9.18 -22.57 2.98
C GLN A 162 7.98 -21.62 3.08
N ASN A 163 7.48 -21.13 1.95
CA ASN A 163 6.33 -20.24 1.89
C ASN A 163 5.03 -20.94 2.31
N GLU A 164 4.84 -22.20 1.90
CA GLU A 164 3.70 -23.01 2.35
C GLU A 164 3.75 -23.24 3.87
N ALA A 165 4.91 -23.59 4.41
CA ALA A 165 5.11 -23.75 5.84
C ALA A 165 4.86 -22.46 6.63
N ALA A 166 5.37 -21.32 6.14
CA ALA A 166 5.10 -20.02 6.74
C ALA A 166 3.61 -19.66 6.69
N ALA A 167 2.88 -20.03 5.63
CA ALA A 167 1.44 -19.83 5.56
C ALA A 167 0.68 -20.68 6.59
N GLN A 168 1.08 -21.95 6.79
CA GLN A 168 0.49 -22.83 7.80
C GLN A 168 0.73 -22.31 9.23
N ILE A 169 1.94 -21.83 9.51
CA ILE A 169 2.29 -21.23 10.79
C ILE A 169 1.50 -19.92 11.02
N LEU A 170 1.27 -19.14 9.97
CA LEU A 170 0.44 -17.93 10.04
C LEU A 170 -1.03 -18.25 10.34
N GLU A 171 -1.57 -19.33 9.78
CA GLU A 171 -2.92 -19.81 10.15
C GLU A 171 -3.00 -20.17 11.64
N LEU A 172 -1.98 -20.83 12.17
CA LEU A 172 -1.89 -21.12 13.60
C LEU A 172 -1.81 -19.86 14.45
N ALA A 173 -1.02 -18.86 14.03
CA ALA A 173 -0.84 -17.59 14.74
C ALA A 173 -2.09 -16.70 14.74
N GLN A 174 -3.08 -16.95 13.89
CA GLN A 174 -4.37 -16.23 13.92
C GLN A 174 -5.30 -16.73 15.03
N VAL A 175 -5.00 -17.89 15.64
CA VAL A 175 -5.77 -18.45 16.75
C VAL A 175 -5.10 -18.04 18.07
N SER A 176 -5.84 -17.32 18.93
CA SER A 176 -5.34 -16.78 20.20
C SER A 176 -4.69 -17.83 21.10
N ASP A 177 -5.25 -19.03 21.13
CA ASP A 177 -4.81 -20.12 22.01
C ASP A 177 -3.44 -20.69 21.61
N ASN A 178 -3.07 -20.54 20.34
CA ASN A 178 -1.80 -21.01 19.80
C ASN A 178 -0.67 -20.00 19.99
N LEU A 179 -1.00 -18.72 20.23
CA LEU A 179 -0.01 -17.64 20.32
C LEU A 179 1.05 -17.89 21.37
N VAL A 180 0.64 -18.35 22.56
CA VAL A 180 1.56 -18.65 23.67
C VAL A 180 2.56 -19.75 23.29
N THR A 181 2.10 -20.78 22.58
CA THR A 181 2.94 -21.89 22.13
C THR A 181 3.92 -21.43 21.06
N ILE A 182 3.47 -20.59 20.13
CA ILE A 182 4.28 -20.04 19.04
C ILE A 182 5.31 -19.04 19.57
N SER A 183 4.92 -18.13 20.47
CA SER A 183 5.78 -17.10 21.05
C SER A 183 6.88 -17.68 21.93
N ASN A 184 6.59 -18.78 22.62
CA ASN A 184 7.57 -19.48 23.46
C ASN A 184 8.52 -20.39 22.66
N ASN A 185 8.26 -20.61 21.37
CA ASN A 185 9.11 -21.43 20.51
C ASN A 185 10.24 -20.59 19.88
N PHE A 186 11.31 -20.38 20.65
CA PHE A 186 12.47 -19.60 20.18
C PHE A 186 13.14 -20.17 18.92
N ALA A 187 13.10 -21.50 18.73
CA ALA A 187 13.67 -22.12 17.54
C ALA A 187 12.92 -21.70 16.27
N LEU A 188 11.58 -21.69 16.33
CA LEU A 188 10.72 -21.19 15.27
C LEU A 188 10.99 -19.70 14.99
N LEU A 189 11.00 -18.87 16.03
CA LEU A 189 11.24 -17.42 15.86
C LEU A 189 12.60 -17.13 15.23
N ASN A 190 13.64 -17.88 15.62
CA ASN A 190 14.96 -17.78 15.01
C ASN A 190 14.97 -18.24 13.54
N ALA A 191 14.26 -19.33 13.21
CA ALA A 191 14.14 -19.80 11.84
C ALA A 191 13.44 -18.76 10.94
N LEU A 192 12.31 -18.19 11.42
CA LEU A 192 11.58 -17.14 10.71
C LEU A 192 12.43 -15.87 10.53
N LYS A 193 13.17 -15.45 11.57
CA LYS A 193 14.09 -14.31 11.50
C LYS A 193 15.21 -14.54 10.49
N ARG A 194 15.81 -15.73 10.46
CA ARG A 194 16.83 -16.11 9.47
C ARG A 194 16.27 -15.98 8.06
N LEU A 195 15.12 -16.60 7.79
CA LEU A 195 14.45 -16.53 6.49
C LEU A 195 14.16 -15.09 6.06
N LEU A 196 13.76 -14.21 6.99
CA LEU A 196 13.53 -12.80 6.69
C LEU A 196 14.82 -12.02 6.35
N GLN A 197 15.97 -12.44 6.88
CA GLN A 197 17.27 -11.81 6.61
C GLN A 197 17.91 -12.27 5.30
N GLU A 198 17.49 -13.42 4.76
CA GLU A 198 17.97 -13.91 3.47
C GLU A 198 17.56 -12.95 2.33
N LYS A 199 18.48 -12.65 1.40
CA LYS A 199 18.27 -11.60 0.39
C LYS A 199 17.07 -11.89 -0.53
N GLU A 200 16.72 -13.16 -0.69
CA GLU A 200 15.69 -13.65 -1.61
C GLU A 200 14.27 -13.52 -1.04
N SER A 201 14.08 -13.46 0.28
CA SER A 201 12.74 -13.39 0.90
C SER A 201 12.11 -12.00 0.83
N ARG A 202 12.90 -10.92 0.66
CA ARG A 202 12.44 -9.53 0.74
C ARG A 202 11.44 -9.08 -0.35
N LYS A 203 11.16 -9.93 -1.34
CA LYS A 203 10.20 -9.65 -2.42
C LYS A 203 9.10 -10.72 -2.56
N THR A 204 9.04 -11.70 -1.67
CA THR A 204 8.19 -12.89 -1.83
C THR A 204 7.09 -12.97 -0.77
N ASN A 205 6.05 -13.76 -1.06
CA ASN A 205 4.94 -14.05 -0.13
C ASN A 205 5.44 -14.61 1.23
N LEU A 206 6.63 -15.21 1.24
CA LEU A 206 7.29 -15.73 2.44
C LEU A 206 7.57 -14.62 3.47
N ALA A 207 8.18 -13.50 3.07
CA ALA A 207 8.43 -12.40 4.00
C ALA A 207 7.12 -11.79 4.52
N GLN A 208 6.09 -11.68 3.68
CA GLN A 208 4.78 -11.21 4.10
C GLN A 208 4.18 -12.12 5.19
N ASN A 209 4.20 -13.44 4.97
CA ASN A 209 3.70 -14.39 5.97
C ASN A 209 4.48 -14.30 7.28
N ILE A 210 5.81 -14.22 7.21
CA ILE A 210 6.68 -14.08 8.39
C ILE A 210 6.38 -12.80 9.16
N ILE A 211 6.23 -11.66 8.47
CA ILE A 211 5.91 -10.38 9.12
C ILE A 211 4.55 -10.45 9.82
N PHE A 212 3.54 -11.06 9.19
CA PHE A 212 2.23 -11.23 9.83
C PHE A 212 2.27 -12.16 11.04
N ILE A 213 3.08 -13.21 11.03
CA ILE A 213 3.30 -14.07 12.21
C ILE A 213 3.86 -13.23 13.37
N PHE A 214 4.92 -12.45 13.10
CA PHE A 214 5.51 -11.57 14.12
C PHE A 214 4.52 -10.53 14.65
N PHE A 215 3.65 -9.99 13.79
CA PHE A 215 2.57 -9.10 14.20
C PHE A 215 1.59 -9.79 15.16
N CYS A 216 1.11 -10.99 14.81
CA CYS A 216 0.16 -11.75 15.63
C CYS A 216 0.69 -12.06 17.03
N ILE A 217 1.97 -12.39 17.18
CA ILE A 217 2.57 -12.70 18.50
C ILE A 217 3.04 -11.46 19.27
N SER A 218 3.00 -10.27 18.67
CA SER A 218 3.44 -9.02 19.30
C SER A 218 2.33 -8.29 20.04
N HIS A 219 1.10 -8.80 19.96
CA HIS A 219 -0.10 -8.22 20.54
C HIS A 219 -0.46 -8.84 21.89
#